data_AF-A0A1I0UYK1-F1
#
_entry.id   AF-A0A1I0UYK1-F1
#
_cell.length_a   1.000
_cell.length_b   1.000
_cell.length_c   1.000
_cell.angle_alpha   90.00
_cell.angle_beta   90.00
_cell.angle_gamma   90.00
#
_symmetry.space_group_name_H-M   'P 1'
#
loop_
_entity.id
_entity.type
_entity.pdbx_description
1 polymer ?
#
loop_
_entity_poly.entity_id
_entity_poly.type
_entity_poly.pdbx_seq_one_letter_code
_entity_poly.pdbx_strand_id
1 'polypeptide(L)'
;MKIEINKDSKVQIINITLPNDKKYEFEGYEVKDLLKGFQIENYVEFSSNDGVVIALALDEIMEDKNVYLVTKENGKDILPKGSYRLVISSDEYCRRWTKGIVSVDLY
;
A
#
# COMPACT_ATOMS: atom_id res chain seq x y z
N MET A 1 9.35 2.03 -14.16
CA MET A 1 10.11 3.11 -13.49
C MET A 1 10.02 2.85 -12.00
N LYS A 2 11.15 2.74 -11.28
CA LYS A 2 11.15 2.46 -9.83
C LYS A 2 10.92 3.76 -9.06
N ILE A 3 9.88 3.80 -8.24
CA ILE A 3 9.57 4.99 -7.44
C ILE A 3 10.25 4.88 -6.07
N GLU A 4 11.03 5.89 -5.72
CA GLU A 4 11.35 6.13 -4.31
C GLU A 4 10.19 6.86 -3.67
N ILE A 5 9.64 6.30 -2.59
CA ILE A 5 8.54 6.88 -1.82
C ILE A 5 8.91 8.32 -1.43
N ASN A 6 8.19 9.28 -2.01
CA ASN A 6 8.46 10.69 -1.81
C ASN A 6 8.19 11.07 -0.36
N LYS A 7 9.23 11.55 0.35
CA LYS A 7 9.20 11.94 1.76
C LYS A 7 8.24 13.10 2.08
N ASP A 8 7.77 13.83 1.06
CA ASP A 8 6.76 14.90 1.24
C ASP A 8 5.33 14.36 1.40
N SER A 9 5.12 13.06 1.14
CA SER A 9 3.82 12.43 1.29
C SER A 9 3.48 12.33 2.77
N LYS A 10 2.30 12.83 3.14
CA LYS A 10 1.90 12.90 4.54
C LYS A 10 1.54 11.50 5.04
N VAL A 11 2.18 11.07 6.12
CA VAL A 11 1.80 9.85 6.84
C VAL A 11 0.38 10.01 7.39
N GLN A 12 -0.44 8.98 7.21
CA GLN A 12 -1.85 8.93 7.59
C GLN A 12 -2.10 7.79 8.59
N ILE A 13 -3.05 8.02 9.51
CA ILE A 13 -3.64 6.96 10.33
C ILE A 13 -4.82 6.36 9.57
N ILE A 14 -4.77 5.05 9.34
CA ILE A 14 -5.70 4.31 8.49
C ILE A 14 -6.44 3.32 9.37
N ASN A 15 -7.76 3.48 9.45
CA ASN A 15 -8.63 2.59 10.22
C ASN A 15 -9.44 1.73 9.26
N ILE A 16 -9.24 0.41 9.31
CA ILE A 16 -9.97 -0.56 8.48
C ILE A 16 -10.76 -1.48 9.39
N THR A 17 -12.04 -1.67 9.08
CA THR A 17 -12.90 -2.67 9.71
C THR A 17 -13.32 -3.67 8.65
N LEU A 18 -12.97 -4.94 8.85
CA LEU A 18 -13.36 -6.03 7.95
C LEU A 18 -14.77 -6.54 8.27
N PRO A 19 -15.41 -7.30 7.36
CA PRO A 19 -16.77 -7.83 7.57
C PRO A 19 -16.95 -8.74 8.80
N ASN A 20 -15.85 -9.27 9.35
CA ASN A 20 -15.86 -10.09 10.58
C ASN A 20 -15.63 -9.26 11.86
N ASP A 21 -15.91 -7.96 11.81
CA ASP A 21 -15.68 -6.97 12.88
C ASP A 21 -14.21 -6.82 13.31
N LYS A 22 -13.27 -7.41 12.57
CA LYS A 22 -11.85 -7.24 12.87
C LYS A 22 -11.41 -5.86 12.46
N LYS A 23 -10.84 -5.13 13.42
CA LYS A 23 -10.35 -3.76 13.25
C LYS A 23 -8.84 -3.73 13.18
N TYR A 24 -8.33 -2.89 12.30
CA TYR A 24 -6.91 -2.58 12.19
C TYR A 24 -6.70 -1.09 12.20
N GLU A 25 -5.68 -0.67 12.94
CA GLU A 25 -5.12 0.67 12.87
C GLU A 25 -3.73 0.56 12.23
N PHE A 26 -3.54 1.26 11.12
CA PHE A 26 -2.24 1.34 10.44
C PHE A 26 -1.74 2.77 10.39
N GLU A 27 -0.42 2.91 10.23
CA GLU A 27 0.24 4.17 9.93
C GLU A 27 1.05 4.01 8.62
N GLY A 28 0.79 4.86 7.63
CA GLY A 28 1.36 4.69 6.30
C GLY A 28 1.01 5.79 5.31
N TYR A 29 1.17 5.47 4.04
CA TYR A 29 0.93 6.38 2.92
C TYR A 29 -0.17 5.81 2.03
N GLU A 30 -1.06 6.67 1.57
CA GLU A 30 -1.99 6.33 0.49
C GLU A 30 -1.21 6.30 -0.84
N VAL A 31 -1.35 5.20 -1.59
CA VAL A 31 -0.58 5.02 -2.82
C VAL A 31 -0.95 6.07 -3.86
N LYS A 32 -2.24 6.43 -3.96
CA LYS A 32 -2.71 7.52 -4.82
C LYS A 32 -1.91 8.82 -4.63
N ASP A 33 -1.63 9.19 -3.38
CA ASP A 33 -0.85 10.38 -3.06
C ASP A 33 0.63 10.23 -3.44
N LEU A 34 1.21 9.04 -3.20
CA LEU A 34 2.59 8.72 -3.58
C LEU A 34 2.82 8.79 -5.09
N LEU A 35 1.81 8.43 -5.86
CA LEU A 35 1.87 8.37 -7.32
C LEU A 35 1.42 9.69 -7.99
N LYS A 36 1.09 10.71 -7.20
CA LYS A 36 0.65 11.99 -7.74
C LYS A 36 1.73 12.62 -8.62
N GLY A 37 1.37 12.91 -9.87
CA GLY A 37 2.27 13.52 -10.86
C GLY A 37 3.03 12.52 -11.74
N PHE A 38 2.90 11.22 -11.49
CA PHE A 38 3.36 10.19 -12.42
C PHE A 38 2.27 9.85 -13.44
N GLN A 39 2.68 9.58 -14.68
CA GLN A 39 1.81 9.00 -15.69
C GLN A 39 1.82 7.48 -15.53
N ILE A 40 0.64 6.89 -15.38
CA ILE A 40 0.41 5.44 -15.25
C ILE A 40 -0.52 5.06 -16.40
N GLU A 41 -0.15 4.09 -17.21
CA GLU A 41 -0.91 3.72 -18.39
C GLU A 41 -1.91 2.62 -18.09
N ASN A 42 -1.53 1.62 -17.28
CA ASN A 42 -2.34 0.42 -17.09
C ASN A 42 -2.50 0.02 -15.62
N TYR A 43 -1.40 -0.34 -14.96
CA TYR A 43 -1.41 -0.94 -13.64
C TYR A 43 -0.14 -0.61 -12.86
N VAL A 44 -0.18 -0.88 -11.56
CA VAL A 44 0.94 -0.69 -10.64
C VAL A 44 1.32 -2.03 -10.04
N GLU A 45 2.60 -2.42 -10.16
CA GLU A 45 3.14 -3.62 -9.51
C GLU A 45 3.82 -3.28 -8.20
N PHE A 46 3.55 -4.11 -7.20
CA PHE A 46 4.20 -4.08 -5.90
C PHE A 46 4.97 -5.38 -5.72
N SER A 47 6.30 -5.29 -5.68
CA SER A 47 7.16 -6.46 -5.51
C SER A 47 7.69 -6.54 -4.09
N SER A 48 7.56 -7.73 -3.49
CA SER A 48 8.10 -8.03 -2.16
C SER A 48 9.50 -8.64 -2.23
N ASN A 49 10.19 -8.60 -1.10
CA ASN A 49 11.51 -9.22 -0.93
C ASN A 49 11.49 -10.77 -1.00
N ASP A 50 10.33 -11.40 -0.83
CA ASP A 50 10.13 -12.85 -0.94
C ASP A 50 9.64 -13.28 -2.34
N GLY A 51 9.60 -12.36 -3.31
CA GLY A 51 9.31 -12.65 -4.72
C GLY A 51 7.83 -12.66 -5.08
N VAL A 52 6.94 -12.29 -4.16
CA VAL A 52 5.52 -12.07 -4.45
C VAL A 52 5.35 -10.74 -5.20
N VAL A 53 4.54 -10.76 -6.24
CA VAL A 53 4.16 -9.57 -7.01
C VAL A 53 2.64 -9.42 -6.95
N ILE A 54 2.18 -8.23 -6.57
CA ILE A 54 0.77 -7.84 -6.65
C ILE A 54 0.65 -6.76 -7.71
N ALA A 55 -0.15 -6.99 -8.74
CA ALA A 55 -0.52 -5.97 -9.71
C ALA A 55 -1.93 -5.45 -9.38
N LEU A 56 -2.08 -4.13 -9.28
CA LEU A 56 -3.36 -3.47 -9.06
C LEU A 56 -3.68 -2.57 -10.25
N ALA A 57 -4.94 -2.61 -10.69
CA ALA A 57 -5.39 -1.76 -11.79
C ALA A 57 -5.44 -0.29 -11.36
N LEU A 58 -5.29 0.62 -12.33
CA LEU A 58 -5.23 2.06 -12.03
C LEU A 58 -6.51 2.57 -11.34
N ASP A 59 -7.67 2.04 -11.68
CA ASP A 59 -8.94 2.38 -11.02
C ASP A 59 -8.95 2.02 -9.54
N GLU A 60 -8.45 0.84 -9.15
CA GLU A 60 -8.29 0.45 -7.74
C GLU A 60 -7.34 1.41 -7.00
N ILE A 61 -6.21 1.78 -7.64
CA ILE A 61 -5.22 2.71 -7.06
C ILE A 61 -5.78 4.12 -6.88
N MET A 62 -6.60 4.58 -7.83
CA MET A 62 -7.15 5.93 -7.84
C MET A 62 -8.42 6.07 -7.00
N GLU A 63 -8.99 4.96 -6.53
CA GLU A 63 -10.08 4.96 -5.55
C GLU A 63 -9.62 5.59 -4.22
N ASP A 64 -10.39 6.56 -3.74
CA ASP A 64 -10.09 7.26 -2.50
C ASP A 64 -10.09 6.28 -1.32
N LYS A 65 -9.06 6.36 -0.48
CA LYS A 65 -8.93 5.57 0.75
C LYS A 65 -8.91 4.06 0.52
N ASN A 66 -8.36 3.62 -0.62
CA ASN A 66 -8.32 2.20 -0.96
C ASN A 66 -6.97 1.54 -0.70
N VAL A 67 -5.91 2.00 -1.36
CA VAL A 67 -4.62 1.29 -1.40
C VAL A 67 -3.55 2.05 -0.62
N TYR A 68 -2.86 1.33 0.26
CA TYR A 68 -1.88 1.91 1.19
C TYR A 68 -0.58 1.10 1.26
N LEU A 69 0.52 1.81 1.48
CA LEU A 69 1.79 1.25 1.93
C LEU A 69 2.02 1.64 3.39
N VAL A 70 1.93 0.67 4.28
CA VAL A 70 1.96 0.90 5.73
C VAL A 70 3.26 0.44 6.37
N THR A 71 3.66 1.14 7.42
CA THR A 71 4.92 0.94 8.17
C THR A 71 4.69 0.53 9.61
N LYS A 72 3.51 0.86 10.19
CA LYS A 72 3.11 0.42 11.53
C LYS A 72 1.71 -0.18 11.54
N GLU A 73 1.47 -1.03 12.53
CA GLU A 73 0.17 -1.59 12.89
C GLU A 73 0.01 -1.46 14.41
N ASN A 74 -1.09 -0.83 14.86
CA ASN A 74 -1.37 -0.53 16.26
C ASN A 74 -0.18 0.16 16.97
N GLY A 75 0.39 1.19 16.31
CA GLY A 75 1.51 1.99 16.82
C GLY A 75 2.88 1.30 16.84
N LYS A 76 3.01 0.05 16.39
CA LYS A 76 4.27 -0.70 16.35
C LYS A 76 4.78 -0.88 14.93
N ASP A 77 6.09 -0.72 14.73
CA ASP A 77 6.73 -1.06 13.46
C ASP A 77 6.49 -2.53 13.10
N ILE A 78 6.02 -2.80 11.88
CA ILE A 78 5.70 -4.15 11.43
C ILE A 78 6.79 -4.82 10.61
N LEU A 79 7.72 -4.02 10.07
CA LEU A 79 8.75 -4.46 9.13
C LEU A 79 10.05 -3.66 9.34
N PRO A 80 11.20 -4.18 8.87
CA PRO A 80 12.44 -3.41 8.82
C PRO A 80 12.27 -2.12 8.02
N LYS A 81 13.04 -1.08 8.37
CA LYS A 81 13.06 0.18 7.63
C LYS A 81 13.30 -0.05 6.13
N GLY A 82 12.53 0.64 5.30
CA GLY A 82 12.60 0.51 3.84
C GLY A 82 11.76 -0.61 3.25
N SER A 83 11.00 -1.33 4.08
CA SER A 83 10.00 -2.30 3.64
C SER A 83 8.61 -1.90 4.12
N TYR A 84 7.60 -2.23 3.30
CA TYR A 84 6.21 -1.83 3.53
C TYR A 84 5.30 -3.04 3.50
N ARG A 85 4.13 -2.90 4.12
CA ARG A 85 3.01 -3.81 3.90
C ARG A 85 2.01 -3.13 2.99
N LEU A 86 1.62 -3.81 1.92
CA LEU A 86 0.48 -3.43 1.09
C LEU A 86 -0.80 -3.74 1.87
N VAL A 87 -1.69 -2.76 1.92
CA VAL A 87 -3.02 -2.87 2.53
C VAL A 87 -4.03 -2.31 1.56
N ILE A 88 -5.09 -3.07 1.28
CA ILE A 88 -6.17 -2.70 0.36
C ILE A 88 -7.47 -2.75 1.15
N SER A 89 -8.11 -1.61 1.37
CA SER A 89 -9.30 -1.53 2.23
C SER A 89 -10.50 -2.28 1.63
N SER A 90 -10.63 -2.30 0.30
CA SER A 90 -11.64 -3.08 -0.42
C SER A 90 -11.38 -4.60 -0.42
N ASP A 91 -10.18 -5.08 -0.03
CA ASP A 91 -9.90 -6.51 0.09
C ASP A 91 -10.34 -7.06 1.45
N GLU A 92 -11.62 -7.43 1.52
CA GLU A 92 -12.29 -7.94 2.72
C GLU A 92 -11.63 -9.19 3.34
N TYR A 93 -10.88 -9.96 2.55
CA TYR A 93 -10.24 -11.20 2.98
C TYR A 93 -8.73 -11.06 3.17
N CYS A 94 -8.18 -9.85 3.01
CA CYS A 94 -6.76 -9.53 3.11
C CYS A 94 -5.84 -10.45 2.29
N ARG A 95 -6.32 -11.01 1.17
CA ARG A 95 -5.55 -11.99 0.38
C ARG A 95 -4.38 -11.34 -0.35
N ARG A 96 -4.52 -10.06 -0.67
CA ARG A 96 -3.53 -9.24 -1.38
C ARG A 96 -2.73 -8.34 -0.42
N TRP A 97 -2.92 -8.48 0.89
CA TRP A 97 -2.20 -7.70 1.89
C TRP A 97 -0.77 -8.22 2.09
N THR A 98 0.09 -7.94 1.12
CA THR A 98 1.44 -8.48 1.03
C THR A 98 2.41 -7.71 1.91
N LYS A 99 3.20 -8.43 2.71
CA LYS A 99 4.29 -7.87 3.52
C LYS A 99 5.57 -7.83 2.68
N GLY A 100 6.53 -7.03 3.11
CA GLY A 100 7.85 -7.10 2.50
C GLY A 100 7.98 -6.31 1.20
N ILE A 101 7.04 -5.43 0.86
CA ILE A 101 7.10 -4.61 -0.36
C ILE A 101 8.36 -3.74 -0.34
N VAL A 102 9.16 -3.83 -1.40
CA VAL A 102 10.44 -3.15 -1.57
C VAL A 102 10.57 -2.41 -2.91
N SER A 103 9.69 -2.68 -3.88
CA SER A 103 9.59 -1.87 -5.09
C SER A 103 8.15 -1.66 -5.53
N VAL A 104 7.95 -0.53 -6.20
CA VAL A 104 6.72 -0.16 -6.89
C VAL A 104 7.11 0.21 -8.31
N ASP A 105 6.49 -0.44 -9.28
CA ASP A 105 6.77 -0.29 -10.69
C ASP A 105 5.48 0.13 -11.43
N LEU A 106 5.60 1.19 -12.22
CA LEU A 106 4.50 1.77 -13.00
C LEU A 106 4.53 1.26 -14.44
N TYR A 107 3.35 0.86 -14.93
CA TYR A 107 3.09 0.37 -16.28
C TYR A 107 1.90 1.07 -16.92
#